data_AF-A0A1F6DDL1-F1
#
_entry.id   AF-A0A1F6DDL1-F1
#
_cell.length_a   1.000
_cell.length_b   1.000
_cell.length_c   1.000
_cell.angle_alpha   90.00
_cell.angle_beta   90.00
_cell.angle_gamma   90.00
#
_symmetry.space_group_name_H-M   'P 1'
#
loop_
_entity.id
_entity.type
_entity.pdbx_description
1 polymer ?
#
loop_
_entity_poly.entity_id
_entity_poly.type
_entity_poly.pdbx_seq_one_letter_code
_entity_poly.pdbx_strand_id
1 'polypeptide(L)'
;MKKSVPAHRVAPKDLKAALAAAPSAMRVWDTITPLAKSEWICWITSGAKAETRSIRIEKGIAKLESGMRRPCCWAGCPHRGVA
;
A
#
# COMPACT_ATOMS: atom_id res chain seq x y z
N MET A 1 -2.11 26.20 -7.11
CA MET A 1 -2.86 25.09 -7.76
C MET A 1 -2.22 23.76 -7.34
N LYS A 2 -2.74 23.09 -6.30
CA LYS A 2 -2.20 21.78 -5.89
C LYS A 2 -2.93 20.69 -6.69
N LYS A 3 -2.25 20.11 -7.68
CA LYS A 3 -2.83 19.05 -8.53
C LYS A 3 -3.12 17.83 -7.64
N SER A 4 -4.38 17.42 -7.57
CA SER A 4 -4.76 16.15 -6.97
C SER A 4 -4.12 15.04 -7.82
N VAL A 5 -3.17 14.30 -7.24
CA VAL A 5 -2.55 13.19 -7.95
C VAL A 5 -3.61 12.09 -8.06
N PRO A 6 -3.80 11.46 -9.22
CA PRO A 6 -4.73 10.33 -9.34
C PRO A 6 -4.19 9.13 -8.56
N ALA A 7 -5.09 8.49 -7.79
CA ALA A 7 -4.83 7.26 -7.05
C ALA A 7 -4.10 6.20 -7.90
N HIS A 8 -3.24 5.40 -7.25
CA HIS A 8 -2.54 4.30 -7.93
C HIS A 8 -3.55 3.28 -8.47
N ARG A 9 -3.66 3.19 -9.79
CA ARG A 9 -4.53 2.21 -10.47
C ARG A 9 -3.93 0.82 -10.54
N VAL A 10 -2.60 0.69 -10.42
CA VAL A 10 -1.88 -0.57 -10.59
C VAL A 10 -0.90 -0.77 -9.43
N ALA A 11 -1.03 -1.89 -8.73
CA ALA A 11 -0.06 -2.33 -7.74
C ALA A 11 1.22 -2.87 -8.41
N PRO A 12 2.41 -2.62 -7.83
CA PRO A 12 3.66 -3.23 -8.25
C PRO A 12 3.59 -4.77 -8.34
N LYS A 13 4.34 -5.37 -9.28
CA LYS A 13 4.29 -6.83 -9.53
C LYS A 13 4.74 -7.65 -8.33
N ASP A 14 5.79 -7.20 -7.65
CA ASP A 14 6.33 -7.76 -6.41
C ASP A 14 5.30 -7.74 -5.26
N LEU A 15 4.57 -6.62 -5.09
CA LEU A 15 3.47 -6.56 -4.13
C LEU A 15 2.33 -7.54 -4.47
N LYS A 16 1.95 -7.63 -5.76
CA LYS A 16 0.93 -8.59 -6.18
C LYS A 16 1.34 -10.04 -5.90
N ALA A 17 2.59 -10.39 -6.18
CA ALA A 17 3.13 -11.72 -5.89
C ALA A 17 3.11 -12.03 -4.39
N ALA A 18 3.53 -11.08 -3.55
CA ALA A 18 3.51 -11.24 -2.10
C ALA A 18 2.09 -11.41 -1.54
N LEU A 19 1.11 -10.63 -2.05
CA LEU A 19 -0.30 -10.78 -1.67
C LEU A 19 -0.87 -12.14 -2.10
N ALA A 20 -0.52 -12.62 -3.30
CA ALA A 20 -0.95 -13.94 -3.76
C ALA A 20 -0.40 -15.08 -2.89
N ALA A 21 0.79 -14.92 -2.31
CA ALA A 21 1.40 -15.87 -1.40
C ALA A 21 0.84 -15.81 0.04
N ALA A 22 0.06 -14.77 0.38
CA ALA A 22 -0.47 -14.54 1.74
C ALA A 22 -2.00 -14.39 1.72
N PRO A 23 -2.78 -15.50 1.76
CA PRO A 23 -4.24 -15.46 1.64
C PRO A 23 -4.95 -14.59 2.69
N SER A 24 -4.41 -14.52 3.91
CA SER A 24 -4.95 -13.67 4.97
C SER A 24 -4.76 -12.18 4.66
N ALA A 25 -3.57 -11.79 4.19
CA ALA A 25 -3.32 -10.43 3.73
C ALA A 25 -4.19 -10.07 2.51
N MET A 26 -4.33 -11.00 1.56
CA MET A 26 -5.15 -10.81 0.36
C MET A 26 -6.62 -10.55 0.70
N ARG A 27 -7.19 -11.30 1.66
CA ARG A 27 -8.57 -11.03 2.13
C ARG A 27 -8.72 -9.61 2.64
N VAL A 28 -7.81 -9.14 3.50
CA VAL A 28 -7.87 -7.76 4.01
C VAL A 28 -7.70 -6.77 2.86
N TRP A 29 -6.72 -7.00 1.98
CA TRP A 29 -6.49 -6.20 0.79
C TRP A 29 -7.74 -6.05 -0.08
N ASP A 30 -8.48 -7.12 -0.34
CA ASP A 30 -9.66 -7.06 -1.19
C ASP A 30 -10.83 -6.33 -0.56
N THR A 31 -10.93 -6.31 0.77
CA THR A 31 -11.98 -5.56 1.47
C THR A 31 -11.71 -4.06 1.64
N ILE A 32 -10.46 -3.60 1.52
CA ILE A 32 -10.12 -2.19 1.75
C ILE A 32 -10.41 -1.33 0.51
N THR A 33 -10.68 -0.04 0.75
CA THR A 33 -11.05 0.90 -0.31
C THR A 33 -9.91 1.13 -1.32
N PRO A 34 -10.20 1.56 -2.56
CA PRO A 34 -9.16 1.93 -3.52
C PRO A 34 -8.17 2.98 -3.00
N LEU A 35 -8.64 3.91 -2.15
CA LEU A 35 -7.80 4.88 -1.47
C LEU A 35 -6.84 4.21 -0.48
N ALA A 36 -7.30 3.23 0.28
CA ALA A 36 -6.46 2.45 1.19
C ALA A 36 -5.40 1.63 0.44
N LYS A 37 -5.78 0.97 -0.65
CA LYS A 37 -4.83 0.28 -1.55
C LYS A 37 -3.79 1.25 -2.09
N SER A 38 -4.22 2.45 -2.49
CA SER A 38 -3.30 3.49 -2.97
C SER A 38 -2.32 3.91 -1.89
N GLU A 39 -2.76 4.14 -0.66
CA GLU A 39 -1.87 4.51 0.45
C GLU A 39 -0.84 3.41 0.77
N TRP A 40 -1.23 2.13 0.74
CA TRP A 40 -0.28 1.02 0.84
C TRP A 40 0.76 1.05 -0.26
N ILE A 41 0.33 1.25 -1.51
CA ILE A 41 1.25 1.37 -2.65
C ILE A 41 2.21 2.55 -2.43
N CYS A 42 1.70 3.74 -2.07
CA CYS A 42 2.54 4.90 -1.79
C CYS A 42 3.58 4.62 -0.71
N TRP A 43 3.16 3.98 0.39
CA TRP A 43 4.04 3.65 1.50
C TRP A 43 5.12 2.66 1.08
N ILE A 44 4.77 1.62 0.33
CA ILE A 44 5.71 0.62 -0.20
C ILE A 44 6.70 1.26 -1.18
N THR A 45 6.24 2.16 -2.05
CA THR A 45 7.06 2.74 -3.12
C THR A 45 7.78 4.03 -2.74
N SER A 46 7.55 4.61 -1.55
CA SER A 46 8.18 5.90 -1.19
C SER A 46 9.67 5.81 -0.87
N GLY A 47 10.25 4.61 -0.79
CA GLY A 47 11.69 4.41 -0.66
C GLY A 47 12.37 4.42 -2.04
N ALA A 48 13.49 5.13 -2.17
CA ALA A 48 14.27 5.21 -3.42
C ALA A 48 14.99 3.90 -3.77
N LYS A 49 15.31 3.06 -2.76
CA LYS A 49 16.07 1.81 -2.93
C LYS A 49 15.14 0.60 -3.09
N ALA A 50 15.48 -0.30 -4.00
CA ALA A 50 14.76 -1.56 -4.21
C ALA A 50 14.73 -2.44 -2.94
N GLU A 51 15.84 -2.50 -2.19
CA GLU A 51 15.92 -3.27 -0.94
C GLU A 51 14.91 -2.78 0.10
N THR A 52 14.71 -1.46 0.18
CA THR A 52 13.71 -0.87 1.08
C THR A 52 12.29 -1.23 0.66
N ARG A 53 12.05 -1.44 -0.64
CA ARG A 53 10.74 -1.89 -1.14
C ARG A 53 10.43 -3.30 -0.67
N SER A 54 11.36 -4.25 -0.80
CA SER A 54 11.16 -5.64 -0.36
C SER A 54 10.82 -5.71 1.13
N ILE A 55 11.59 -5.02 1.97
CA ILE A 55 11.34 -4.95 3.43
C ILE A 55 9.96 -4.37 3.73
N ARG A 56 9.53 -3.34 2.98
CA ARG A 56 8.19 -2.75 3.16
C ARG A 56 7.08 -3.66 2.66
N ILE A 57 7.30 -4.44 1.60
CA ILE A 57 6.33 -5.45 1.16
C ILE A 57 6.13 -6.47 2.29
N GLU A 58 7.20 -7.04 2.82
CA GLU A 58 7.13 -8.02 3.92
C GLU A 58 6.40 -7.44 5.14
N LYS A 59 6.77 -6.24 5.59
CA LYS A 59 6.09 -5.55 6.69
C LYS A 59 4.63 -5.22 6.36
N GLY A 60 4.34 -4.89 5.11
CA GLY A 60 2.99 -4.59 4.63
C GLY A 60 2.10 -5.83 4.68
N ILE A 61 2.60 -6.98 4.24
CA ILE A 61 1.92 -8.28 4.36
C ILE A 61 1.63 -8.59 5.84
N ALA A 62 2.65 -8.57 6.70
CA ALA A 62 2.46 -8.87 8.13
C ALA A 62 1.41 -7.95 8.80
N LYS A 63 1.37 -6.66 8.43
CA LYS A 63 0.35 -5.72 8.93
C LYS A 63 -1.04 -6.03 8.39
N LEU A 64 -1.16 -6.36 7.11
CA LEU A 64 -2.43 -6.77 6.52
C LEU A 64 -2.95 -8.05 7.18
N GLU A 65 -2.07 -9.01 7.46
CA GLU A 65 -2.42 -10.25 8.18
C GLU A 65 -2.91 -9.98 9.60
N SER A 66 -2.37 -8.96 10.27
CA SER A 66 -2.86 -8.50 11.57
C SER A 66 -4.17 -7.69 11.48
N GLY A 67 -4.82 -7.62 10.31
CA GLY A 67 -6.08 -6.91 10.10
C GLY A 67 -5.94 -5.40 9.85
N MET A 68 -4.71 -4.88 9.71
CA MET A 68 -4.49 -3.45 9.52
C MET A 68 -4.93 -3.00 8.12
N ARG A 69 -5.91 -2.09 8.06
CA ARG A 69 -6.52 -1.64 6.80
C ARG A 69 -5.78 -0.49 6.12
N ARG A 70 -4.85 0.18 6.82
CA ARG A 70 -4.08 1.35 6.35
C ARG A 70 -2.66 1.30 6.93
N PRO A 71 -1.61 1.73 6.20
CA PRO A 71 -0.26 1.79 6.77
C PRO A 71 -0.18 2.75 7.95
N CYS A 72 0.32 2.29 9.11
CA CYS A 72 0.54 3.15 10.28
C CYS A 72 1.81 4.00 10.12
N CYS A 73 1.84 5.18 10.76
CA CYS A 73 2.96 6.14 10.72
C CYS A 73 3.30 6.68 9.32
N TRP A 74 2.33 6.70 8.41
CA TRP A 74 2.46 7.35 7.11
C TRP A 74 1.83 8.75 7.18
N ALA A 75 2.60 9.80 6.88
CA ALA A 75 2.18 11.20 6.97
C ALA A 75 1.00 11.57 6.04
N GLY A 76 0.53 10.63 5.22
CA GLY A 76 -0.52 10.79 4.24
C GLY A 76 0.03 10.57 2.84
N CYS A 77 -0.77 9.97 1.96
CA CYS A 77 -0.40 9.92 0.56
C CYS A 77 -0.87 11.22 -0.13
N PRO A 78 -0.11 11.82 -1.06
CA PRO A 78 -0.58 12.97 -1.86
C PRO A 78 -1.89 12.75 -2.63
N HIS A 79 -2.34 11.49 -2.77
CA HIS A 79 -3.66 11.12 -3.30
C HIS A 79 -4.81 11.36 -2.31
N ARG A 80 -4.52 11.65 -1.04
CA ARG A 80 -5.51 12.07 -0.05
C ARG A 80 -5.82 13.54 -0.35
N GLY A 81 -6.81 13.75 -1.21
CA GLY A 81 -7.35 15.08 -1.47
C GLY A 81 -7.71 15.75 -0.14
N VAL A 82 -7.15 16.92 0.10
CA VAL A 82 -7.68 17.84 1.10
C VAL A 82 -9.01 18.33 0.54
N ALA A 83 -10.08 18.18 1.31
CA ALA A 83 -11.35 18.84 0.99
C ALA A 83 -11.14 20.36 0.94
#